data_AF-A0A5C5FVA0-F1
#
_entry.id   AF-A0A5C5FVA0-F1
#
_cell.length_a   1.000
_cell.length_b   1.000
_cell.length_c   1.000
_cell.angle_alpha   90.00
_cell.angle_beta   90.00
_cell.angle_gamma   90.00
#
_symmetry.space_group_name_H-M   'P 1'
#
loop_
_entity.id
_entity.type
_entity.pdbx_description
1 polymer ?
#
loop_
_entity_poly.entity_id
_entity_poly.type
_entity_poly.pdbx_seq_one_letter_code
_entity_poly.pdbx_strand_id
1 'polypeptide(L)'
;MASSESGGCLVCGIDTKQRCSNCDQAGINLWFCSREHQKFVYFAHKLLCGPGKANPLTWPLLSDIEADQAIADKTVPFASLAHQSMESLFDEMVPSLRGQLDDLIRGPLSNGGPSPMSPDILQALLVTVRMLAYHRLAASGRVLNMRREDVLAHVAALCPAYGFEPLLQPSSTPQDVAAAILHQLVVYAALLARTNCCAADGSGSELELLEYMSGALTRMRDRAQAEPSLSSSTVRPLENALRVIRNGLEALEARP
;
A
#
# COMPACT_ATOMS: atom_id res chain seq x y z
N MET A 1 13.24 -25.46 20.11
CA MET A 1 14.45 -24.67 19.80
C MET A 1 13.98 -23.31 19.35
N ALA A 2 14.28 -22.24 20.10
CA ALA A 2 13.93 -20.89 19.68
C ALA A 2 14.87 -20.49 18.54
N SER A 3 14.32 -20.27 17.33
CA SER A 3 15.09 -19.75 16.21
C SER A 3 15.68 -18.39 16.61
N SER A 4 16.99 -18.22 16.42
CA SER A 4 17.71 -16.95 16.58
C SER A 4 17.45 -16.02 15.40
N GLU A 5 16.21 -15.96 14.94
CA GLU A 5 15.85 -15.22 13.74
C GLU A 5 15.92 -13.72 14.07
N SER A 6 16.54 -12.97 13.16
CA SER A 6 16.62 -11.52 13.20
C SER A 6 16.31 -10.98 11.82
N GLY A 7 15.85 -9.73 11.76
CA GLY A 7 15.65 -9.05 10.51
C GLY A 7 15.73 -7.54 10.67
N GLY A 8 15.85 -6.84 9.54
CA GLY A 8 15.92 -5.38 9.53
C GLY A 8 14.59 -4.73 9.89
N CYS A 9 14.64 -3.70 10.74
CA CYS A 9 13.49 -2.90 11.11
C CYS A 9 12.76 -2.36 9.86
N LEU A 10 11.42 -2.48 9.82
CA LEU A 10 10.63 -1.99 8.69
C LEU A 10 10.76 -0.49 8.42
N VAL A 11 11.14 0.30 9.43
CA VAL A 11 11.36 1.75 9.32
C VAL A 11 12.81 2.03 8.94
N CYS A 12 13.75 1.86 9.88
CA CYS A 12 15.15 2.26 9.70
C CYS A 12 16.08 1.19 9.11
N GLY A 13 15.65 -0.07 9.00
CA GLY A 13 16.48 -1.17 8.49
C GLY A 13 17.47 -1.78 9.48
N ILE A 14 17.68 -1.20 10.66
CA ILE A 14 18.59 -1.75 11.69
C ILE A 14 18.15 -3.16 12.10
N ASP A 15 19.10 -4.08 12.16
CA ASP A 15 18.88 -5.46 12.60
C ASP A 15 18.30 -5.52 14.02
N THR A 16 17.26 -6.33 14.18
CA THR A 16 16.56 -6.51 15.45
C THR A 16 16.03 -7.93 15.59
N LYS A 17 15.76 -8.32 16.84
CA LYS A 17 15.08 -9.57 17.20
C LYS A 17 13.62 -9.32 17.65
N GLN A 18 13.18 -8.07 17.68
CA GLN A 18 11.83 -7.71 18.10
C GLN A 18 10.86 -7.78 16.92
N ARG A 19 9.86 -8.65 17.06
CA ARG A 19 8.81 -8.87 16.06
C ARG A 19 7.50 -8.22 16.46
N CYS A 20 6.66 -7.90 15.48
CA CYS A 20 5.27 -7.57 15.75
C CYS A 20 4.53 -8.83 16.19
N SER A 21 4.05 -8.88 17.44
CA SER A 21 3.40 -10.06 18.02
C SER A 21 2.18 -10.53 17.23
N ASN A 22 1.39 -9.60 16.69
CA ASN A 22 0.20 -9.95 15.92
C ASN A 22 0.53 -10.54 14.54
N CYS A 23 1.60 -10.07 13.89
CA CYS A 23 2.03 -10.63 12.61
C CYS A 23 2.75 -11.96 12.79
N ASP A 24 3.49 -12.14 13.88
CA ASP A 24 4.08 -13.42 14.28
C ASP A 24 3.01 -14.50 14.47
N GLN A 25 1.88 -14.16 15.10
CA GLN A 25 0.71 -15.05 15.20
C GLN A 25 0.08 -15.40 13.84
N ALA A 26 0.23 -14.52 12.84
CA ALA A 26 -0.19 -14.79 11.47
C ALA A 26 0.90 -15.54 10.65
N GLY A 27 2.01 -15.93 11.27
CA GLY A 27 3.11 -16.62 10.60
C GLY A 27 3.97 -15.71 9.71
N ILE A 28 3.96 -14.39 9.93
CA ILE A 28 4.79 -13.44 9.18
C ILE A 28 5.76 -12.72 10.12
N ASN A 29 7.04 -12.80 9.79
CA ASN A 29 8.11 -12.14 10.54
C ASN A 29 8.30 -10.68 10.09
N LEU A 30 7.63 -9.75 10.79
CA LEU A 30 7.83 -8.30 10.63
C LEU A 30 8.57 -7.72 11.84
N TRP A 31 9.60 -6.92 11.57
CA TRP A 31 10.59 -6.50 12.56
C TRP A 31 10.54 -5.00 12.86
N PHE A 32 10.68 -4.62 14.13
CA PHE A 32 10.80 -3.23 14.58
C PHE A 32 11.94 -3.13 15.60
N CYS A 33 12.89 -2.20 15.44
CA CYS A 33 14.00 -2.10 16.41
C CYS A 33 13.57 -1.45 17.74
N SER A 34 12.47 -0.70 17.75
CA SER A 34 11.91 -0.10 18.96
C SER A 34 10.38 0.05 18.90
N ARG A 35 9.77 0.29 20.06
CA ARG A 35 8.34 0.66 20.16
C ARG A 35 8.06 2.02 19.53
N GLU A 36 9.03 2.96 19.49
CA GLU A 36 8.83 4.23 18.79
C GLU A 36 8.63 4.00 17.29
N HIS A 37 9.50 3.22 16.65
CA HIS A 37 9.37 2.91 15.21
C HIS A 37 8.08 2.14 14.90
N GLN A 38 7.65 1.23 15.77
CA GLN A 38 6.35 0.59 15.60
C GLN A 38 5.21 1.62 15.69
N LYS A 39 5.18 2.46 16.73
CA LYS A 39 4.15 3.51 16.90
C LYS A 39 4.17 4.53 15.75
N PHE A 40 5.35 4.83 15.22
CA PHE A 40 5.57 5.78 14.14
C PHE A 40 4.74 5.44 12.90
N VAL A 41 4.70 4.16 12.54
CA VAL A 41 3.96 3.66 11.37
C VAL A 41 2.70 2.88 11.74
N TYR A 42 2.36 2.77 13.03
CA TYR A 42 1.27 1.92 13.51
C TYR A 42 -0.09 2.25 12.89
N PHE A 43 -0.35 3.55 12.63
CA PHE A 43 -1.62 3.98 12.03
C PHE A 43 -1.88 3.34 10.67
N ALA A 44 -0.82 3.04 9.91
CA ALA A 44 -0.86 2.39 8.62
C ALA A 44 -0.69 0.87 8.77
N HIS A 45 0.32 0.43 9.53
CA HIS A 45 0.61 -0.98 9.77
C HIS A 45 -0.61 -1.77 10.28
N LYS A 46 -1.38 -1.19 11.21
CA LYS A 46 -2.57 -1.83 11.82
C LYS A 46 -3.65 -2.22 10.79
N LEU A 47 -3.63 -1.64 9.59
CA LEU A 47 -4.61 -1.91 8.54
C LEU A 47 -4.49 -3.34 8.01
N LEU A 48 -3.26 -3.88 7.97
CA LEU A 48 -2.98 -5.24 7.51
C LEU A 48 -2.43 -6.15 8.61
N CYS A 49 -2.18 -5.62 9.81
CA CYS A 49 -1.60 -6.35 10.92
C CYS A 49 -2.56 -7.40 11.51
N GLY A 50 -2.05 -8.60 11.74
CA GLY A 50 -2.70 -9.63 12.56
C GLY A 50 -3.31 -10.81 11.79
N PRO A 51 -3.74 -11.86 12.51
CA PRO A 51 -4.35 -13.04 11.90
C PRO A 51 -5.59 -12.68 11.07
N GLY A 52 -5.72 -13.29 9.89
CA GLY A 52 -6.84 -13.02 8.96
C GLY A 52 -6.75 -11.70 8.19
N LYS A 53 -5.67 -10.91 8.39
CA LYS A 53 -5.36 -9.72 7.58
C LYS A 53 -3.98 -9.80 6.95
N ALA A 54 -3.00 -10.20 7.77
CA ALA A 54 -1.62 -10.32 7.34
C ALA A 54 -1.43 -11.62 6.56
N ASN A 55 -2.01 -12.72 7.03
CA ASN A 55 -1.96 -14.03 6.37
C ASN A 55 -3.21 -14.85 6.72
N PRO A 56 -3.99 -15.33 5.72
CA PRO A 56 -3.92 -14.91 4.31
C PRO A 56 -4.13 -13.40 4.19
N LEU A 57 -3.45 -12.80 3.22
CA LEU A 57 -3.48 -11.37 2.98
C LEU A 57 -4.90 -10.95 2.56
N THR A 58 -5.52 -10.09 3.36
CA THR A 58 -6.89 -9.60 3.09
C THR A 58 -6.90 -8.09 3.18
N TRP A 59 -7.26 -7.44 2.08
CA TRP A 59 -7.45 -5.99 2.05
C TRP A 59 -8.67 -5.62 2.92
N PRO A 60 -8.55 -4.56 3.74
CA PRO A 60 -9.66 -4.09 4.56
C PRO A 60 -10.86 -3.68 3.70
N LEU A 61 -12.08 -3.92 4.15
CA LEU A 61 -13.29 -3.42 3.47
C LEU A 61 -13.27 -1.89 3.35
N LEU A 62 -14.07 -1.35 2.43
CA LEU A 62 -14.29 0.09 2.31
C LEU A 62 -15.02 0.59 3.56
N SER A 63 -14.49 1.63 4.19
CA SER A 63 -15.26 2.42 5.14
C SER A 63 -16.47 3.09 4.47
N ASP A 64 -17.47 3.49 5.26
CA ASP A 64 -18.64 4.21 4.74
C ASP A 64 -18.23 5.48 3.96
N ILE A 65 -17.20 6.18 4.44
CA ILE A 65 -16.65 7.38 3.79
C ILE A 65 -16.02 7.02 2.45
N GLU A 66 -15.19 5.96 2.39
CA GLU A 66 -14.61 5.50 1.11
C GLU A 66 -15.70 5.08 0.12
N ALA A 67 -16.76 4.41 0.61
CA ALA A 67 -17.89 3.97 -0.21
C ALA A 67 -18.72 5.13 -0.75
N ASP A 68 -19.09 6.09 0.10
CA ASP A 68 -19.79 7.31 -0.29
C ASP A 68 -19.02 8.06 -1.38
N GLN A 69 -17.71 8.24 -1.15
CA GLN A 69 -16.80 8.92 -2.08
C GLN A 69 -16.71 8.17 -3.41
N ALA A 70 -16.54 6.85 -3.37
CA ALA A 70 -16.46 6.02 -4.57
C ALA A 70 -17.73 6.10 -5.42
N ILE A 71 -18.91 6.06 -4.78
CA ILE A 71 -20.21 6.17 -5.47
C ILE A 71 -20.39 7.57 -6.06
N ALA A 72 -20.14 8.61 -5.27
CA ALA A 72 -20.28 10.01 -5.72
C ALA A 72 -19.42 10.28 -6.96
N ASP A 73 -18.21 9.72 -6.98
CA ASP A 73 -17.27 9.98 -8.03
C ASP A 73 -17.35 8.95 -9.18
N LYS A 74 -18.09 7.84 -9.10
CA LYS A 74 -17.97 6.67 -10.02
C LYS A 74 -18.01 7.00 -11.53
N THR A 75 -18.73 8.05 -11.92
CA THR A 75 -18.88 8.50 -13.31
C THR A 75 -17.83 9.51 -13.77
N VAL A 76 -17.03 10.06 -12.85
CA VAL A 76 -16.02 11.08 -13.14
C VAL A 76 -14.86 10.46 -13.92
N PRO A 77 -14.54 10.97 -15.13
CA PRO A 77 -13.42 10.47 -15.93
C PRO A 77 -12.05 10.64 -15.26
N PHE A 78 -11.18 9.63 -15.40
CA PHE A 78 -9.78 9.74 -14.99
C PHE A 78 -8.94 10.26 -16.16
N ALA A 79 -8.29 11.41 -15.98
CA ALA A 79 -7.36 11.95 -16.99
C ALA A 79 -6.22 10.97 -17.32
N SER A 80 -5.79 10.16 -16.33
CA SER A 80 -4.73 9.16 -16.49
C SER A 80 -5.16 7.89 -17.22
N LEU A 81 -6.46 7.65 -17.42
CA LEU A 81 -6.99 6.41 -18.03
C LEU A 81 -7.83 6.71 -19.27
N ALA A 82 -7.30 7.53 -20.19
CA ALA A 82 -7.97 7.89 -21.45
C ALA A 82 -9.42 8.39 -21.26
N HIS A 83 -9.69 9.10 -20.16
CA HIS A 83 -11.02 9.59 -19.79
C HIS A 83 -12.09 8.50 -19.54
N GLN A 84 -11.69 7.28 -19.22
CA GLN A 84 -12.60 6.28 -18.69
C GLN A 84 -13.05 6.66 -17.26
N SER A 85 -14.27 6.27 -16.89
CA SER A 85 -14.79 6.40 -15.52
C SER A 85 -14.63 5.07 -14.77
N MET A 86 -14.88 5.08 -13.45
CA MET A 86 -14.87 3.85 -12.67
C MET A 86 -15.98 2.93 -13.16
N GLU A 87 -17.16 3.48 -13.39
CA GLU A 87 -18.30 2.73 -13.91
C GLU A 87 -18.00 2.08 -15.27
N SER A 88 -17.38 2.80 -16.21
CA SER A 88 -17.04 2.21 -17.52
C SER A 88 -15.99 1.10 -17.41
N LEU A 89 -14.98 1.28 -16.54
CA LEU A 89 -13.98 0.25 -16.27
C LEU A 89 -14.62 -1.01 -15.66
N PHE A 90 -15.52 -0.82 -14.69
CA PHE A 90 -16.24 -1.92 -14.05
C PHE A 90 -17.14 -2.67 -15.02
N ASP A 91 -17.87 -1.95 -15.87
CA ASP A 91 -18.74 -2.54 -16.89
C ASP A 91 -17.96 -3.34 -17.95
N GLU A 92 -16.69 -2.99 -18.19
CA GLU A 92 -15.78 -3.73 -19.06
C GLU A 92 -15.19 -4.96 -18.34
N MET A 93 -14.75 -4.79 -17.09
CA MET A 93 -14.14 -5.87 -16.29
C MET A 93 -15.14 -6.97 -15.92
N VAL A 94 -16.37 -6.59 -15.56
CA VAL A 94 -17.42 -7.52 -15.10
C VAL A 94 -18.76 -7.19 -15.77
N PRO A 95 -18.93 -7.51 -17.06
CA PRO A 95 -20.12 -7.14 -17.82
C PRO A 95 -21.44 -7.66 -17.24
N SER A 96 -21.39 -8.77 -16.50
CA SER A 96 -22.56 -9.36 -15.83
C SER A 96 -23.11 -8.52 -14.67
N LEU A 97 -22.34 -7.56 -14.15
CA LEU A 97 -22.74 -6.67 -13.06
C LEU A 97 -22.94 -5.22 -13.52
N ARG A 98 -23.14 -5.02 -14.82
CA ARG A 98 -23.34 -3.69 -15.41
C ARG A 98 -24.44 -2.92 -14.68
N GLY A 99 -24.13 -1.69 -14.27
CA GLY A 99 -25.06 -0.82 -13.53
C GLY A 99 -25.31 -1.21 -12.07
N GLN A 100 -24.62 -2.23 -11.54
CA GLN A 100 -24.75 -2.67 -10.13
C GLN A 100 -23.58 -2.21 -9.26
N LEU A 101 -22.78 -1.24 -9.72
CA LEU A 101 -21.58 -0.78 -9.02
C LEU A 101 -21.90 -0.23 -7.62
N ASP A 102 -23.00 0.49 -7.45
CA ASP A 102 -23.38 1.06 -6.14
C ASP A 102 -23.73 -0.03 -5.13
N ASP A 103 -24.51 -1.04 -5.55
CA ASP A 103 -24.86 -2.19 -4.73
C ASP A 103 -23.63 -3.00 -4.36
N LEU A 104 -22.67 -3.10 -5.29
CA LEU A 104 -21.41 -3.78 -5.04
C LEU A 104 -20.55 -3.03 -4.01
N ILE A 105 -20.42 -1.71 -4.17
CA ILE A 105 -19.68 -0.85 -3.23
C ILE A 105 -20.32 -0.93 -1.85
N ARG A 106 -21.64 -0.71 -1.74
CA ARG A 106 -22.38 -0.75 -0.46
C ARG A 106 -22.47 -2.14 0.14
N GLY A 107 -22.50 -3.18 -0.67
CA GLY A 107 -22.64 -4.56 -0.23
C GLY A 107 -21.28 -5.17 0.08
N PRO A 108 -20.80 -6.11 -0.74
CA PRO A 108 -19.65 -6.94 -0.40
C PRO A 108 -18.33 -6.19 -0.25
N LEU A 109 -18.15 -5.01 -0.86
CA LEU A 109 -16.90 -4.25 -0.71
C LEU A 109 -16.81 -3.45 0.60
N SER A 110 -17.94 -3.01 1.16
CA SER A 110 -18.00 -2.28 2.45
C SER A 110 -18.36 -3.16 3.64
N ASN A 111 -19.34 -4.04 3.47
CA ASN A 111 -19.93 -4.83 4.55
C ASN A 111 -19.47 -6.30 4.53
N GLY A 112 -18.80 -6.72 3.46
CA GLY A 112 -18.55 -8.13 3.21
C GLY A 112 -19.85 -8.89 2.95
N GLY A 113 -19.83 -10.21 3.16
CA GLY A 113 -21.02 -11.05 3.01
C GLY A 113 -21.09 -11.81 1.68
N PRO A 114 -22.22 -12.49 1.43
CA PRO A 114 -22.36 -13.35 0.26
C PRO A 114 -22.32 -12.52 -1.03
N SER A 115 -21.46 -12.94 -1.95
CA SER A 115 -21.34 -12.37 -3.27
C SER A 115 -21.37 -13.51 -4.30
N PRO A 116 -21.93 -13.30 -5.49
CA PRO A 116 -21.78 -14.26 -6.59
C PRO A 116 -20.33 -14.33 -7.12
N MET A 117 -19.45 -13.42 -6.70
CA MET A 117 -18.05 -13.39 -7.11
C MET A 117 -17.14 -14.15 -6.13
N SER A 118 -16.02 -14.65 -6.65
CA SER A 118 -14.99 -15.24 -5.80
C SER A 118 -14.35 -14.17 -4.90
N PRO A 119 -13.79 -14.56 -3.75
CA PRO A 119 -13.05 -13.65 -2.88
C PRO A 119 -11.93 -12.89 -3.61
N ASP A 120 -11.22 -13.55 -4.52
CA ASP A 120 -10.13 -12.91 -5.29
C ASP A 120 -10.63 -11.78 -6.19
N ILE A 121 -11.79 -11.97 -6.84
CA ILE A 121 -12.40 -10.91 -7.65
C ILE A 121 -12.83 -9.75 -6.76
N LEU A 122 -13.46 -10.02 -5.61
CA LEU A 122 -13.85 -8.96 -4.67
C LEU A 122 -12.65 -8.16 -4.16
N GLN A 123 -11.54 -8.84 -3.85
CA GLN A 123 -10.29 -8.19 -3.43
C GLN A 123 -9.69 -7.34 -4.55
N ALA A 124 -9.67 -7.84 -5.79
CA ALA A 124 -9.22 -7.07 -6.95
C ALA A 124 -10.09 -5.82 -7.17
N LEU A 125 -11.42 -5.94 -7.09
CA LEU A 125 -12.34 -4.80 -7.25
C LEU A 125 -12.18 -3.78 -6.12
N LEU A 126 -12.02 -4.24 -4.87
CA LEU A 126 -11.74 -3.39 -3.71
C LEU A 126 -10.46 -2.56 -3.92
N VAL A 127 -9.39 -3.18 -4.42
CA VAL A 127 -8.14 -2.48 -4.73
C VAL A 127 -8.32 -1.52 -5.90
N THR A 128 -9.04 -1.91 -6.95
CA THR A 128 -9.34 -1.03 -8.09
C THR A 128 -10.10 0.21 -7.65
N VAL A 129 -11.14 0.10 -6.82
CA VAL A 129 -11.88 1.26 -6.29
C VAL A 129 -10.93 2.22 -5.57
N ARG A 130 -10.02 1.68 -4.74
CA ARG A 130 -9.02 2.44 -3.99
C ARG A 130 -7.97 3.11 -4.86
N MET A 131 -7.43 2.40 -5.85
CA MET A 131 -6.49 2.94 -6.83
C MET A 131 -7.11 4.12 -7.59
N LEU A 132 -8.36 3.97 -8.01
CA LEU A 132 -9.11 5.01 -8.72
C LEU A 132 -9.42 6.21 -7.82
N ALA A 133 -9.77 5.98 -6.55
CA ALA A 133 -9.91 7.05 -5.56
C ALA A 133 -8.58 7.83 -5.39
N TYR A 134 -7.44 7.15 -5.36
CA TYR A 134 -6.14 7.80 -5.30
C TYR A 134 -5.86 8.69 -6.53
N HIS A 135 -6.13 8.21 -7.75
CA HIS A 135 -5.93 9.03 -8.95
C HIS A 135 -6.73 10.33 -8.93
N ARG A 136 -7.91 10.33 -8.30
CA ARG A 136 -8.71 11.56 -8.10
C ARG A 136 -8.11 12.47 -7.04
N LEU A 137 -7.67 11.92 -5.91
CA LEU A 137 -6.94 12.69 -4.90
C LEU A 137 -5.70 13.34 -5.51
N ALA A 138 -4.99 12.63 -6.39
CA ALA A 138 -3.81 13.15 -7.10
C ALA A 138 -4.18 14.28 -8.06
N ALA A 139 -5.21 14.09 -8.90
CA ALA A 139 -5.67 15.10 -9.84
C ALA A 139 -6.16 16.39 -9.16
N SER A 140 -6.73 16.29 -7.95
CA SER A 140 -7.17 17.44 -7.16
C SER A 140 -6.05 18.14 -6.38
N GLY A 141 -4.80 17.67 -6.49
CA GLY A 141 -3.67 18.18 -5.69
C GLY A 141 -3.75 17.85 -4.20
N ARG A 142 -4.72 17.03 -3.78
CA ARG A 142 -4.98 16.68 -2.37
C ARG A 142 -4.05 15.58 -1.83
N VAL A 143 -3.24 14.94 -2.67
CA VAL A 143 -2.26 13.93 -2.21
C VAL A 143 -1.25 14.48 -1.21
N LEU A 144 -0.97 15.79 -1.26
CA LEU A 144 -0.09 16.46 -0.29
C LEU A 144 -0.69 16.50 1.13
N ASN A 145 -1.99 16.26 1.28
CA ASN A 145 -2.70 16.20 2.56
C ASN A 145 -3.30 14.80 2.80
N MET A 146 -2.52 13.75 2.54
CA MET A 146 -2.94 12.37 2.77
C MET A 146 -3.38 12.17 4.23
N ARG A 147 -4.67 11.90 4.41
CA ARG A 147 -5.21 11.52 5.71
C ARG A 147 -4.88 10.06 5.99
N ARG A 148 -5.07 9.64 7.24
CA ARG A 148 -4.89 8.24 7.64
C ARG A 148 -5.82 7.30 6.84
N GLU A 149 -7.02 7.76 6.48
CA GLU A 149 -7.93 7.01 5.61
C GLU A 149 -7.42 6.83 4.17
N ASP A 150 -6.54 7.70 3.67
CA ASP A 150 -6.08 7.67 2.27
C ASP A 150 -4.91 6.70 2.05
N VAL A 151 -4.35 6.11 3.12
CA VAL A 151 -3.17 5.22 3.05
C VAL A 151 -3.44 4.01 2.16
N LEU A 152 -4.61 3.37 2.26
CA LEU A 152 -4.92 2.20 1.45
C LEU A 152 -5.12 2.56 -0.02
N ALA A 153 -5.69 3.72 -0.31
CA ALA A 153 -5.79 4.25 -1.67
C ALA A 153 -4.41 4.49 -2.27
N HIS A 154 -3.49 5.06 -1.49
CA HIS A 154 -2.12 5.26 -1.92
C HIS A 154 -1.40 3.93 -2.18
N VAL A 155 -1.47 2.99 -1.23
CA VAL A 155 -0.86 1.66 -1.39
C VAL A 155 -1.42 0.93 -2.62
N ALA A 156 -2.74 0.98 -2.83
CA ALA A 156 -3.41 0.42 -4.00
C ALA A 156 -2.85 1.00 -5.32
N ALA A 157 -2.53 2.29 -5.36
CA ALA A 157 -1.92 2.93 -6.53
C ALA A 157 -0.42 2.67 -6.67
N LEU A 158 0.30 2.48 -5.56
CA LEU A 158 1.72 2.11 -5.58
C LEU A 158 1.94 0.70 -6.11
N CYS A 159 1.00 -0.23 -5.91
CA CYS A 159 1.11 -1.59 -6.41
C CYS A 159 1.40 -1.63 -7.93
N PRO A 160 0.54 -1.11 -8.82
CA PRO A 160 0.83 -1.10 -10.26
C PRO A 160 1.99 -0.18 -10.61
N ALA A 161 2.17 0.96 -9.90
CA ALA A 161 3.28 1.87 -10.17
C ALA A 161 4.67 1.21 -9.98
N TYR A 162 4.75 0.20 -9.11
CA TYR A 162 5.97 -0.55 -8.83
C TYR A 162 5.97 -1.98 -9.39
N GLY A 163 5.02 -2.35 -10.26
CA GLY A 163 4.99 -3.69 -10.84
C GLY A 163 4.61 -4.79 -9.83
N PHE A 164 3.85 -4.45 -8.79
CA PHE A 164 3.33 -5.36 -7.77
C PHE A 164 1.86 -5.73 -8.02
N GLU A 165 1.38 -5.67 -9.26
CA GLU A 165 0.05 -6.14 -9.65
C GLU A 165 -0.24 -7.59 -9.23
N PRO A 166 0.74 -8.52 -9.22
CA PRO A 166 0.52 -9.86 -8.67
C PRO A 166 0.05 -9.86 -7.21
N LEU A 167 0.43 -8.84 -6.41
CA LEU A 167 -0.03 -8.71 -5.02
C LEU A 167 -1.51 -8.35 -4.90
N LEU A 168 -2.12 -7.90 -6.00
CA LEU A 168 -3.56 -7.65 -6.11
C LEU A 168 -4.34 -8.95 -6.40
N GLN A 169 -3.64 -10.02 -6.75
CA GLN A 169 -4.18 -11.33 -7.07
C GLN A 169 -3.58 -12.38 -6.11
N PRO A 170 -4.24 -12.67 -4.97
CA PRO A 170 -3.74 -13.55 -3.91
C PRO A 170 -3.26 -14.93 -4.38
N SER A 171 -3.79 -15.42 -5.50
CA SER A 171 -3.46 -16.72 -6.09
C SER A 171 -2.11 -16.77 -6.83
N SER A 172 -1.48 -15.62 -7.13
CA SER A 172 -0.32 -15.55 -8.02
C SER A 172 1.04 -15.54 -7.32
N THR A 173 1.10 -15.07 -6.07
CA THR A 173 2.32 -14.90 -5.28
C THR A 173 2.16 -15.61 -3.94
N PRO A 174 3.20 -16.29 -3.41
CA PRO A 174 3.16 -16.85 -2.07
C PRO A 174 2.68 -15.81 -1.04
N GLN A 175 1.70 -16.18 -0.22
CA GLN A 175 0.98 -15.24 0.65
C GLN A 175 1.89 -14.57 1.67
N ASP A 176 2.90 -15.28 2.18
CA ASP A 176 3.91 -14.77 3.10
C ASP A 176 4.80 -13.71 2.43
N VAL A 177 5.20 -13.93 1.18
CA VAL A 177 5.97 -12.96 0.38
C VAL A 177 5.13 -11.73 0.06
N ALA A 178 3.90 -11.96 -0.44
CA ALA A 178 2.95 -10.91 -0.78
C ALA A 178 2.64 -10.01 0.42
N ALA A 179 2.37 -10.63 1.57
CA ALA A 179 2.10 -9.91 2.79
C ALA A 179 3.31 -9.11 3.27
N ALA A 180 4.53 -9.67 3.22
CA ALA A 180 5.73 -8.96 3.62
C ALA A 180 5.96 -7.70 2.77
N ILE A 181 5.80 -7.80 1.45
CA ILE A 181 5.94 -6.65 0.54
C ILE A 181 4.83 -5.63 0.76
N LEU A 182 3.58 -6.07 0.90
CA LEU A 182 2.47 -5.13 1.12
C LEU A 182 2.63 -4.38 2.45
N HIS A 183 3.15 -5.03 3.49
CA HIS A 183 3.51 -4.35 4.74
C HIS A 183 4.62 -3.31 4.55
N GLN A 184 5.62 -3.59 3.69
CA GLN A 184 6.64 -2.60 3.35
C GLN A 184 6.07 -1.43 2.55
N LEU A 185 5.14 -1.68 1.61
CA LEU A 185 4.43 -0.62 0.88
C LEU A 185 3.59 0.25 1.82
N VAL A 186 2.89 -0.35 2.78
CA VAL A 186 2.13 0.38 3.81
C VAL A 186 3.04 1.25 4.66
N VAL A 187 4.22 0.73 5.04
CA VAL A 187 5.21 1.52 5.78
C VAL A 187 5.77 2.66 4.93
N TYR A 188 6.11 2.40 3.67
CA TYR A 188 6.57 3.42 2.74
C TYR A 188 5.51 4.53 2.52
N ALA A 189 4.25 4.15 2.33
CA ALA A 189 3.13 5.09 2.24
C ALA A 189 2.98 5.93 3.52
N ALA A 190 3.17 5.33 4.70
CA ALA A 190 3.13 6.04 5.97
C ALA A 190 4.29 7.04 6.12
N LEU A 191 5.48 6.68 5.65
CA LEU A 191 6.65 7.56 5.62
C LEU A 191 6.40 8.74 4.69
N LEU A 192 5.94 8.48 3.47
CA LEU A 192 5.60 9.53 2.50
C LEU A 192 4.54 10.51 3.04
N ALA A 193 3.50 9.98 3.68
CA ALA A 193 2.47 10.80 4.33
C ALA A 193 3.08 11.77 5.36
N ARG A 194 4.03 11.28 6.17
CA ARG A 194 4.72 12.08 7.18
C ARG A 194 5.65 13.12 6.56
N THR A 195 6.38 12.78 5.50
CA THR A 195 7.25 13.73 4.80
C THR A 195 6.46 14.94 4.31
N ASN A 196 5.26 14.72 3.76
CA ASN A 196 4.38 15.81 3.33
C ASN A 196 3.91 16.68 4.50
N CYS A 197 3.63 16.09 5.67
CA CYS A 197 3.29 16.87 6.88
C CYS A 197 4.48 17.67 7.41
N CYS A 198 5.66 17.04 7.53
CA CYS A 198 6.87 17.69 8.04
C CYS A 198 7.33 18.85 7.15
N ALA A 199 7.19 18.73 5.82
CA ALA A 199 7.45 19.82 4.90
C ALA A 199 6.51 21.02 5.11
N ALA A 200 5.27 20.78 5.57
CA ALA A 200 4.28 21.83 5.81
C ALA A 200 4.46 22.54 7.16
N ASP A 201 4.95 21.84 8.19
CA ASP A 201 5.05 22.36 9.56
C ASP A 201 6.48 22.68 10.02
N GLY A 202 7.51 22.28 9.26
CA GLY A 202 8.92 22.49 9.58
C GLY A 202 9.41 21.72 10.82
N SER A 203 8.66 20.74 11.31
CA SER A 203 8.83 20.14 12.65
C SER A 203 9.62 18.83 12.70
N GLY A 204 10.25 18.42 11.60
CA GLY A 204 10.99 17.15 11.52
C GLY A 204 12.23 17.20 10.63
N SER A 205 13.14 16.26 10.84
CA SER A 205 14.28 16.04 9.94
C SER A 205 13.77 15.39 8.66
N GLU A 206 13.46 16.22 7.65
CA GLU A 206 13.13 15.78 6.28
C GLU A 206 14.18 14.76 5.76
N LEU A 207 15.44 14.96 6.14
CA LEU A 207 16.56 14.07 5.87
C LEU A 207 16.32 12.66 6.44
N GLU A 208 15.98 12.55 7.73
CA GLU A 208 15.73 11.25 8.39
C GLU A 208 14.58 10.48 7.73
N LEU A 209 13.51 11.18 7.34
CA LEU A 209 12.39 10.57 6.63
C LEU A 209 12.78 10.03 5.26
N LEU A 210 13.58 10.78 4.50
CA LEU A 210 14.08 10.34 3.20
C LEU A 210 15.04 9.15 3.34
N GLU A 211 15.87 9.11 4.39
CA GLU A 211 16.70 7.94 4.71
C GLU A 211 15.83 6.70 4.97
N TYR A 212 14.78 6.82 5.78
CA TYR A 212 13.83 5.73 6.03
C TYR A 212 13.13 5.26 4.76
N MET A 213 12.70 6.20 3.91
CA MET A 213 12.06 5.87 2.63
C MET A 213 13.03 5.16 1.67
N SER A 214 14.27 5.64 1.57
CA SER A 214 15.34 5.02 0.78
C SER A 214 15.61 3.58 1.25
N GLY A 215 15.71 3.38 2.57
CA GLY A 215 15.85 2.05 3.16
C GLY A 215 14.66 1.13 2.87
N ALA A 216 13.43 1.65 2.95
CA ALA A 216 12.22 0.88 2.66
C ALA A 216 12.17 0.42 1.20
N LEU A 217 12.44 1.32 0.25
CA LEU A 217 12.51 0.97 -1.19
C LEU A 217 13.63 -0.03 -1.48
N THR A 218 14.78 0.11 -0.84
CA THR A 218 15.91 -0.82 -0.98
C THR A 218 15.50 -2.23 -0.57
N ARG A 219 14.85 -2.37 0.59
CA ARG A 219 14.36 -3.68 1.06
C ARG A 219 13.29 -4.28 0.16
N MET A 220 12.39 -3.46 -0.41
CA MET A 220 11.39 -3.93 -1.37
C MET A 220 12.05 -4.42 -2.66
N ARG A 221 13.05 -3.69 -3.17
CA ARG A 221 13.83 -4.08 -4.35
C ARG A 221 14.54 -5.40 -4.11
N ASP A 222 15.24 -5.54 -2.99
CA ASP A 222 16.02 -6.74 -2.69
C ASP A 222 15.12 -7.98 -2.54
N ARG A 223 13.92 -7.82 -1.95
CA ARG A 223 12.89 -8.87 -1.93
C ARG A 223 12.36 -9.19 -3.31
N ALA A 224 12.03 -8.18 -4.12
CA ALA A 224 11.54 -8.37 -5.47
C ALA A 224 12.58 -9.08 -6.37
N GLN A 225 13.87 -8.82 -6.17
CA GLN A 225 14.96 -9.50 -6.86
C GLN A 225 15.14 -10.96 -6.41
N ALA A 226 14.83 -11.26 -5.13
CA ALA A 226 14.96 -12.60 -4.58
C ALA A 226 13.78 -13.52 -4.90
N GLU A 227 12.61 -12.98 -5.26
CA GLU A 227 11.39 -13.73 -5.52
C GLU A 227 11.18 -13.99 -7.04
N PRO A 228 11.30 -15.24 -7.52
CA PRO A 228 11.14 -15.54 -8.95
C PRO A 228 9.76 -15.21 -9.52
N SER A 229 8.71 -15.19 -8.68
CA SER A 229 7.35 -14.83 -9.14
C SER A 229 7.18 -13.33 -9.41
N LEU A 230 8.12 -12.50 -8.95
CA LEU A 230 8.12 -11.07 -9.22
C LEU A 230 8.99 -10.79 -10.43
N SER A 231 8.42 -10.07 -11.39
CA SER A 231 9.06 -9.92 -12.69
C SER A 231 10.13 -8.82 -12.68
N SER A 232 11.01 -8.81 -13.68
CA SER A 232 11.96 -7.71 -13.88
C SER A 232 11.26 -6.35 -14.04
N SER A 233 9.96 -6.32 -14.38
CA SER A 233 9.16 -5.09 -14.42
C SER A 233 8.98 -4.45 -13.05
N THR A 234 9.13 -5.19 -11.95
CA THR A 234 8.98 -4.69 -10.56
C THR A 234 10.25 -3.96 -10.08
N VAL A 235 11.42 -4.47 -10.45
CA VAL A 235 12.72 -3.97 -9.96
C VAL A 235 13.02 -2.57 -10.49
N ARG A 236 12.80 -2.32 -11.79
CA ARG A 236 13.16 -1.06 -12.45
C ARG A 236 12.39 0.17 -11.90
N PRO A 237 11.07 0.12 -11.64
CA PRO A 237 10.35 1.18 -10.95
C PRO A 237 10.91 1.51 -9.56
N LEU A 238 11.29 0.49 -8.77
CA LEU A 238 11.87 0.70 -7.43
C LEU A 238 13.24 1.38 -7.53
N GLU A 239 14.09 1.00 -8.49
CA GLU A 239 15.36 1.66 -8.76
C GLU A 239 15.20 3.12 -9.17
N ASN A 240 14.17 3.41 -9.99
CA ASN A 240 13.84 4.78 -10.37
C ASN A 240 13.42 5.61 -9.15
N ALA A 241 12.56 5.09 -8.28
CA ALA A 241 12.17 5.78 -7.06
C ALA A 241 13.36 5.98 -6.10
N LEU A 242 14.22 4.97 -5.93
CA LEU A 242 15.46 5.08 -5.15
C LEU A 242 16.39 6.18 -5.68
N ARG A 243 16.48 6.32 -7.01
CA ARG A 243 17.27 7.40 -7.62
C ARG A 243 16.68 8.78 -7.29
N VAL A 244 15.37 8.94 -7.36
CA VAL A 244 14.70 10.21 -7.00
C VAL A 244 14.96 10.57 -5.53
N ILE A 245 14.80 9.61 -4.61
CA ILE A 245 15.02 9.85 -3.18
C ILE A 245 16.49 10.19 -2.89
N ARG A 246 17.44 9.47 -3.49
CA ARG A 246 18.88 9.77 -3.31
C ARG A 246 19.26 11.16 -3.79
N ASN A 247 18.75 11.57 -4.96
CA ASN A 247 18.96 12.94 -5.43
C ASN A 247 18.38 13.98 -4.46
N GLY A 248 17.25 13.67 -3.82
CA GLY A 248 16.66 14.52 -2.77
C GLY A 248 17.52 14.61 -1.52
N LEU A 249 18.05 13.48 -1.04
CA LEU A 249 19.00 13.42 0.09
C LEU A 249 20.25 14.26 -0.19
N GLU A 250 20.91 14.05 -1.34
CA GLU A 250 22.09 14.81 -1.76
C GLU A 250 21.81 16.32 -1.80
N ALA A 251 20.62 16.72 -2.28
CA ALA A 251 20.21 18.11 -2.34
C ALA A 251 19.94 18.73 -0.95
N LEU A 252 19.49 17.94 0.03
CA LEU A 252 19.32 18.40 1.42
C LEU A 252 20.65 18.51 2.15
N GLU A 253 21.53 17.52 2.00
CA GLU A 253 22.87 17.51 2.60
C GLU A 253 23.74 18.66 2.09
N ALA A 254 23.53 19.09 0.85
CA ALA A 254 24.24 20.23 0.26
C ALA A 254 23.71 21.60 0.71
N ARG A 255 22.63 21.68 1.51
CA ARG A 255 22.14 22.96 2.05
C ARG A 255 23.09 23.44 3.16
N PRO A 256 23.55 24.71 3.09
CA PRO A 256 24.48 25.28 4.06
C PRO A 256 23.88 25.51 5.44
#